data_AF-A0A9W4TTU9-F1
#
_entry.id   AF-A0A9W4TTU9-F1
#
_cell.length_a   1.000
_cell.length_b   1.000
_cell.length_c   1.000
_cell.angle_alpha   90.00
_cell.angle_beta   90.00
_cell.angle_gamma   90.00
#
_symmetry.space_group_name_H-M   'P 1'
#
loop_
_entity.id
_entity.type
_entity.pdbx_description
1 polymer ?
#
loop_
_entity_poly.entity_id
_entity_poly.type
_entity_poly.pdbx_seq_one_letter_code
_entity_poly.pdbx_strand_id
1 'polypeptide(L)'
;MDSCCFCLGDDTEIPPFGSISDAKALIKPCTTCSLLCHKKCLLDWFNTIPSDKLKIINGVRQAEYIGVGAPPINQTIEINLSPQIIQQWLNNLVEENPVNIKSDRIYIFAPCPQCKKQIVFKMDKNSVLTIYSSGKTIITRIVQYGGVFLGLTSALTGILSMGYIGLTTAGLKIMDCIIPNSLLIKLLTKKSNLIFNIYSIDNLEQALMKGLVDPLKFSRIPILPIVMFRLRSSSIFRCFFPEKEDNSIQNWINELMISGYISSFSDHKLIRELMRGRLSLDTSNLISTLIPLRWIYDLIYRLTFNRVYFNYTMKVRPRAIANSLSEDEILKLENLNNEIEQTKSWKLKLIQNLKYTLICLKNDYSMTISYGSTIIKCFTTLCWPYISSKVGLLIIPLLKNLPKDKKILVANIIGLFLVAIVKEFFNLYLTKLKVSQMSQLSTLTDEELTIFKQVTENLEEIVPEVEFPGAYP
;
A
#
# COMPACT_ATOMS: atom_id res chain seq x y z
N MET A 1 -8.01 33.84 28.70
CA MET A 1 -8.75 32.77 28.00
C MET A 1 -7.72 31.77 27.53
N ASP A 2 -7.92 30.50 27.86
CA ASP A 2 -7.01 29.42 27.50
C ASP A 2 -7.31 29.00 26.07
N SER A 3 -6.60 29.57 25.10
CA SER A 3 -6.77 29.29 23.68
C SER A 3 -5.81 28.22 23.18
N CYS A 4 -6.23 27.45 22.18
CA CYS A 4 -5.41 26.43 21.56
C CYS A 4 -4.28 27.06 20.74
N CYS A 5 -3.03 26.66 21.01
CA CYS A 5 -1.85 27.21 20.33
C CYS A 5 -1.77 26.92 18.82
N PHE A 6 -2.57 25.98 18.30
CA PHE A 6 -2.52 25.56 16.91
C PHE A 6 -3.61 26.16 16.03
N CYS A 7 -4.86 26.19 16.51
CA CYS A 7 -5.99 26.75 15.77
C CYS A 7 -6.45 28.11 16.32
N LEU A 8 -5.86 28.59 17.42
CA LEU A 8 -6.21 29.82 18.14
C LEU A 8 -7.63 29.82 18.75
N GLY A 9 -8.37 28.71 18.62
CA GLY A 9 -9.72 28.60 19.17
C GLY A 9 -9.75 28.18 20.63
N ASP A 10 -10.80 28.61 21.32
CA ASP A 10 -11.07 28.33 22.73
C ASP A 10 -11.75 26.96 22.94
N ASP A 11 -12.24 26.69 24.15
CA ASP A 11 -12.99 25.48 24.51
C ASP A 11 -14.40 25.42 23.89
N THR A 12 -14.88 26.55 23.37
CA THR A 12 -16.16 26.69 22.67
C THR A 12 -16.03 26.59 21.15
N GLU A 13 -14.84 26.85 20.60
CA GLU A 13 -14.60 26.88 19.17
C GLU A 13 -14.21 25.49 18.64
N ILE A 14 -14.88 25.06 17.57
CA ILE A 14 -14.68 23.73 17.00
C ILE A 14 -13.35 23.73 16.20
N PRO A 15 -12.39 22.84 16.53
CA PRO A 15 -11.16 22.76 15.75
C PRO A 15 -11.45 22.34 14.31
N PRO A 16 -10.62 22.69 13.32
CA PRO A 16 -10.84 22.35 11.91
C PRO A 16 -11.14 20.86 11.69
N PHE A 17 -12.22 20.57 10.96
CA PHE A 17 -12.76 19.22 10.74
C PHE A 17 -13.07 18.43 12.04
N GLY A 18 -13.24 19.12 13.16
CA GLY A 18 -13.56 18.60 14.49
C GLY A 18 -15.05 18.58 14.80
N SER A 19 -15.33 18.14 16.02
CA SER A 19 -16.65 18.16 16.67
C SER A 19 -16.62 19.02 17.93
N ILE A 20 -17.78 19.33 18.51
CA ILE A 20 -17.87 20.02 19.81
C ILE A 20 -17.12 19.24 20.92
N SER A 21 -17.11 17.91 20.83
CA SER A 21 -16.36 17.09 21.80
C SER A 21 -14.84 17.29 21.69
N ASP A 22 -14.34 17.61 20.49
CA ASP A 22 -12.92 17.91 20.28
C ASP A 22 -12.55 19.31 20.80
N ALA A 23 -13.48 20.27 20.75
CA ALA A 23 -13.31 21.62 21.31
C ALA A 23 -13.11 21.59 22.83
N LYS A 24 -13.87 20.73 23.53
CA LYS A 24 -13.76 20.56 24.99
C LYS A 24 -12.52 19.80 25.44
N ALA A 25 -11.83 19.10 24.53
CA ALA A 25 -10.70 18.23 24.84
C ALA A 25 -9.36 18.99 24.81
N LEU A 26 -9.23 20.02 25.66
CA LEU A 26 -7.99 20.76 25.84
C LEU A 26 -6.99 20.00 26.72
N ILE A 27 -5.73 19.96 26.30
CA ILE A 27 -4.64 19.29 26.99
C ILE A 27 -3.40 20.18 27.06
N LYS A 28 -2.62 20.01 28.14
CA LYS A 28 -1.30 20.63 28.33
C LYS A 28 -0.21 19.58 28.10
N PRO A 29 0.29 19.43 26.87
CA PRO A 29 1.23 18.35 26.54
C PRO A 29 2.66 18.60 27.04
N CYS A 30 3.01 19.86 27.30
CA CYS A 30 4.33 20.23 27.79
C CYS A 30 4.23 20.69 29.24
N THR A 31 5.05 20.11 30.11
CA THR A 31 5.07 20.42 31.55
C THR A 31 5.90 21.66 31.86
N THR A 32 6.73 22.10 30.90
CA THR A 32 7.69 23.19 31.09
C THR A 32 7.25 24.52 30.50
N CYS A 33 6.27 24.53 29.60
CA CYS A 33 5.71 25.75 29.05
C CYS A 33 4.18 25.71 29.10
N SER A 34 3.52 26.85 28.99
CA SER A 34 2.07 26.99 29.04
C SER A 34 1.37 26.53 27.74
N LEU A 35 1.91 25.53 27.06
CA LEU A 35 1.35 25.03 25.80
C LEU A 35 0.01 24.35 26.11
N LEU A 36 -1.06 24.91 25.56
CA LEU A 36 -2.42 24.38 25.68
C LEU A 36 -2.99 24.20 24.27
N CYS A 37 -3.59 23.05 24.01
CA CYS A 37 -4.08 22.72 22.68
C CYS A 37 -5.20 21.68 22.73
N HIS A 38 -6.06 21.66 21.70
CA HIS A 38 -7.01 20.56 21.53
C HIS A 38 -6.26 19.26 21.23
N LYS A 39 -6.72 18.14 21.81
CA LYS A 39 -6.16 16.80 21.57
C LYS A 39 -6.05 16.49 20.07
N LYS A 40 -7.07 16.87 19.29
CA LYS A 40 -7.10 16.66 17.84
C LYS A 40 -6.02 17.46 17.10
N CYS A 41 -5.82 18.73 17.47
CA CYS A 41 -4.77 19.56 16.90
C CYS A 41 -3.37 19.05 17.27
N LEU A 42 -3.20 18.52 18.49
CA LEU A 42 -1.92 17.91 18.89
C LEU A 42 -1.60 16.65 18.09
N LEU A 43 -2.59 15.77 17.88
CA LEU A 43 -2.44 14.57 17.05
C LEU A 43 -2.06 14.93 15.61
N ASP A 44 -2.72 15.93 15.05
CA ASP A 44 -2.47 16.39 13.69
C ASP A 44 -1.08 17.03 13.58
N TRP A 45 -0.66 17.85 14.55
CA TRP A 45 0.70 18.38 14.64
C TRP A 45 1.75 17.26 14.78
N PHE A 46 1.53 16.28 15.66
CA PHE A 46 2.45 15.15 15.86
C PHE A 46 2.70 14.40 14.55
N ASN A 47 1.68 14.27 13.70
CA ASN A 47 1.80 13.64 12.38
C ASN A 47 2.58 14.46 11.34
N THR A 48 2.85 15.74 11.60
CA THR A 48 3.70 16.58 10.75
C THR A 48 5.19 16.51 11.12
N ILE A 49 5.52 15.88 12.25
CA ILE A 49 6.91 15.77 12.69
C ILE A 49 7.62 14.74 11.81
N PRO A 50 8.74 15.12 11.17
CA PRO A 50 9.50 14.17 10.37
C PRO A 50 10.15 13.13 11.29
N SER A 51 10.28 11.90 10.79
CA SER A 51 10.67 10.74 11.57
C SER A 51 12.08 10.81 12.15
N ASP A 52 12.98 11.58 11.52
CA ASP A 52 14.34 11.89 12.00
C ASP A 52 14.34 12.62 13.36
N LYS A 53 13.25 13.33 13.67
CA LYS A 53 13.10 14.08 14.93
C LYS A 53 12.37 13.30 16.02
N LEU A 54 11.88 12.10 15.72
CA LEU A 54 11.18 11.24 16.67
C LEU A 54 12.14 10.19 17.22
N LYS A 55 12.38 10.23 18.54
CA LYS A 55 13.09 9.13 19.22
C LYS A 55 12.07 8.17 19.81
N ILE A 56 12.23 6.87 19.57
CA ILE A 56 11.31 5.84 20.06
C ILE A 56 12.06 4.98 21.06
N ILE A 57 11.52 4.88 22.28
CA ILE A 57 11.97 3.89 23.25
C ILE A 57 10.89 2.82 23.32
N ASN A 58 11.22 1.65 22.77
CA ASN A 58 10.49 0.44 23.11
C ASN A 58 10.83 0.12 24.57
N GLY A 59 9.84 0.06 25.46
CA GLY A 59 10.09 -0.37 26.83
C GLY A 59 10.70 -1.77 26.80
N VAL A 60 12.00 -1.91 27.01
CA VAL A 60 12.66 -3.22 27.07
C VAL A 60 13.42 -3.25 28.39
N ARG A 61 13.10 -4.23 29.22
CA ARG A 61 14.02 -4.75 30.24
C ARG A 61 15.07 -5.59 29.52
N GLN A 62 16.33 -5.32 29.85
CA GLN A 62 17.57 -6.05 29.52
C GLN A 62 17.42 -7.29 28.62
N ALA A 63 18.00 -7.20 27.43
CA ALA A 63 18.54 -8.34 26.71
C ALA A 63 19.80 -7.87 25.96
N GLU A 64 20.86 -8.66 26.03
CA GLU A 64 22.20 -8.36 25.53
C GLU A 64 22.20 -7.89 24.08
N TYR A 65 22.96 -6.82 23.86
CA TYR A 65 23.19 -6.20 22.56
C TYR A 65 24.01 -7.13 21.66
N ILE A 66 23.41 -7.65 20.58
CA ILE A 66 24.16 -8.13 19.41
C ILE A 66 23.50 -7.50 18.19
N GLY A 67 23.98 -6.32 17.82
CA GLY A 67 23.56 -5.58 16.63
C GLY A 67 24.79 -5.16 15.83
N VAL A 68 24.90 -5.67 14.60
CA VAL A 68 25.83 -5.14 13.60
C VAL A 68 25.28 -3.79 13.13
N GLY A 69 25.80 -2.72 13.72
CA GLY A 69 25.55 -1.35 13.28
C GLY A 69 26.21 -1.05 11.94
N ALA A 70 25.66 -0.10 11.20
CA ALA A 70 26.32 0.49 10.05
C ALA A 70 27.71 1.03 10.48
N PRO A 71 28.78 0.78 9.72
CA PRO A 71 30.08 1.31 10.10
C PRO A 71 30.07 2.84 9.96
N PRO A 72 30.71 3.57 10.90
CA PRO A 72 30.92 5.01 10.76
C PRO A 72 31.69 5.31 9.46
N ILE A 73 31.42 6.49 8.90
CA ILE A 73 31.68 6.93 7.52
C ILE A 73 33.15 6.85 7.02
N ASN A 74 34.12 6.44 7.85
CA ASN A 74 35.54 6.37 7.47
C ASN A 74 36.22 5.05 7.88
N GLN A 75 35.71 3.89 7.43
CA GLN A 75 36.49 2.66 7.42
C GLN A 75 36.41 1.97 6.06
N THR A 76 37.58 1.56 5.55
CA THR A 76 37.72 0.68 4.40
C THR A 76 37.00 -0.63 4.67
N ILE A 77 35.98 -0.93 3.86
CA ILE A 77 35.19 -2.15 3.96
C ILE A 77 36.01 -3.30 3.37
N GLU A 78 36.64 -4.10 4.22
CA GLU A 78 37.10 -5.44 3.82
C GLU A 78 35.90 -6.39 3.83
N ILE A 79 35.38 -6.71 2.64
CA ILE A 79 34.31 -7.70 2.48
C ILE A 79 34.95 -9.08 2.50
N ASN A 80 35.03 -9.69 3.68
CA ASN A 80 35.45 -11.09 3.83
C ASN A 80 34.27 -12.02 3.56
N LEU A 81 34.14 -12.53 2.33
CA LEU A 81 33.09 -13.46 1.89
C LEU A 81 33.37 -14.91 2.30
N SER A 82 33.79 -15.15 3.53
CA SER A 82 34.03 -16.51 3.99
C SER A 82 32.69 -17.28 4.10
N PRO A 83 32.67 -18.58 3.76
CA PRO A 83 31.47 -19.42 3.92
C PRO A 83 30.93 -19.42 5.35
N GLN A 84 31.79 -19.24 6.36
CA GLN A 84 31.43 -19.19 7.76
C GLN A 84 30.62 -17.93 8.12
N ILE A 85 30.98 -16.77 7.56
CA ILE A 85 30.25 -15.50 7.76
C ILE A 85 28.88 -15.55 7.05
N ILE A 86 28.82 -16.15 5.86
CA ILE A 86 27.56 -16.36 5.14
C ILE A 86 26.65 -17.33 5.89
N GLN A 87 27.22 -18.38 6.50
CA GLN A 87 26.47 -19.34 7.31
C GLN A 87 25.99 -18.72 8.63
N GLN A 88 26.79 -17.87 9.29
CA GLN A 88 26.34 -17.06 10.42
C GLN A 88 25.22 -16.08 10.04
N TRP A 89 25.32 -15.43 8.89
CA TRP A 89 24.27 -14.54 8.38
C TRP A 89 22.97 -15.30 8.06
N LEU A 90 23.06 -16.48 7.43
CA LEU A 90 21.92 -17.36 7.17
C LEU A 90 21.29 -17.88 8.47
N ASN A 91 22.10 -18.26 9.45
CA ASN A 91 21.60 -18.69 10.76
C ASN A 91 20.92 -17.54 11.50
N ASN A 92 21.42 -16.31 11.38
CA ASN A 92 20.79 -15.11 11.94
C ASN A 92 19.47 -14.72 11.24
N LEU A 93 19.25 -15.15 9.99
CA LEU A 93 17.96 -15.00 9.29
C LEU A 93 16.94 -16.06 9.72
N VAL A 94 17.40 -17.20 10.25
CA VAL A 94 16.56 -18.34 10.63
C VAL A 94 16.29 -18.35 12.15
N GLU A 95 17.19 -17.81 12.98
CA GLU A 95 17.00 -17.60 14.41
C GLU A 95 16.42 -16.22 14.74
N GLU A 96 15.30 -15.85 14.12
CA GLU A 96 14.38 -14.91 14.78
C GLU A 96 13.55 -15.71 15.80
N ASN A 97 14.13 -15.98 16.98
CA ASN A 97 13.30 -16.19 18.16
C ASN A 97 12.71 -14.82 18.52
N PRO A 98 11.38 -14.58 18.38
CA PRO A 98 10.80 -13.37 18.95
C PRO A 98 10.83 -13.58 20.46
N VAL A 99 11.88 -13.09 21.12
CA VAL A 99 11.88 -12.99 22.57
C VAL A 99 10.69 -12.11 22.93
N ASN A 100 9.65 -12.77 23.43
CA ASN A 100 8.34 -12.22 23.74
C ASN A 100 8.45 -11.37 25.00
N ILE A 101 8.92 -10.13 24.86
CA ILE A 101 8.94 -9.15 25.94
C ILE A 101 7.69 -8.29 25.78
N LYS A 102 6.65 -8.61 26.56
CA LYS A 102 5.46 -7.78 26.75
C LYS A 102 5.85 -6.43 27.36
N SER A 103 6.21 -5.48 26.51
CA SER A 103 6.03 -4.07 26.80
C SER A 103 4.78 -3.65 26.05
N ASP A 104 3.67 -3.50 26.77
CA ASP A 104 2.40 -3.11 26.15
C ASP A 104 2.43 -1.64 25.68
N ARG A 105 3.50 -0.89 25.98
CA ARG A 105 3.62 0.56 25.70
C ARG A 105 4.86 0.91 24.88
N ILE A 106 4.70 1.88 23.98
CA ILE A 106 5.75 2.59 23.25
C ILE A 106 5.81 4.01 23.80
N TYR A 107 7.04 4.48 24.07
CA TYR A 107 7.30 5.87 24.41
C TYR A 107 7.94 6.57 23.23
N ILE A 108 7.40 7.72 22.84
CA ILE A 108 7.90 8.52 21.72
C ILE A 108 8.26 9.91 22.23
N PHE A 109 9.47 10.34 21.95
CA PHE A 109 9.95 11.68 22.26
C PHE A 109 9.77 12.56 21.04
N ALA A 110 9.17 13.72 21.24
CA ALA A 110 9.08 14.74 20.20
C ALA A 110 9.38 16.14 20.77
N PRO A 111 10.01 17.02 20.00
CA PRO A 111 10.35 18.37 20.46
C PRO A 111 9.09 19.25 20.58
N CYS A 112 8.93 19.93 21.71
CA CYS A 112 7.87 20.90 21.92
C CYS A 112 7.94 22.03 20.87
N PRO A 113 6.82 22.44 20.24
CA PRO A 113 6.85 23.49 19.22
C PRO A 113 7.30 24.84 19.78
N GLN A 114 6.88 25.18 21.01
CA GLN A 114 7.17 26.44 21.69
C GLN A 114 8.57 26.49 22.35
N CYS A 115 8.85 25.59 23.31
CA CYS A 115 10.09 25.64 24.11
C CYS A 115 11.19 24.66 23.67
N LYS A 116 10.97 23.86 22.62
CA LYS A 116 11.90 22.83 22.09
C LYS A 116 12.30 21.70 23.04
N LYS A 117 11.87 21.71 24.30
CA LYS A 117 12.06 20.60 25.25
C LYS A 117 11.30 19.35 24.81
N GLN A 118 11.77 18.18 25.21
CA GLN A 118 11.19 16.90 24.82
C GLN A 118 9.83 16.66 25.50
N ILE A 119 8.81 16.38 24.69
CA ILE A 119 7.51 15.88 25.13
C ILE A 119 7.53 14.37 24.96
N VAL A 120 7.13 13.65 26.00
CA VAL A 120 7.07 12.19 25.96
C VAL A 120 5.61 11.76 25.76
N PHE A 121 5.38 11.11 24.63
CA PHE A 121 4.11 10.50 24.27
C PHE A 121 4.12 9.02 24.62
N LYS A 122 2.98 8.51 25.08
CA LYS A 122 2.73 7.09 25.29
C LYS A 122 1.65 6.60 24.32
N MET A 123 1.84 5.40 23.81
CA MET A 123 0.84 4.66 23.04
C MET A 123 0.93 3.17 23.34
N ASP A 124 -0.19 2.46 23.22
CA ASP A 124 -0.21 1.01 23.42
C ASP A 124 0.29 0.29 22.16
N LYS A 125 1.01 -0.83 22.33
CA LYS A 125 1.45 -1.68 21.22
C LYS A 125 0.30 -2.55 20.75
N ASN A 126 0.24 -2.77 19.44
CA ASN A 126 -0.62 -3.79 18.85
C ASN A 126 0.23 -4.87 18.17
N SER A 127 0.16 -6.10 18.67
CA SER A 127 0.95 -7.23 18.19
C SER A 127 0.73 -7.49 16.70
N VAL A 128 -0.49 -7.31 16.18
CA VAL A 128 -0.79 -7.50 14.75
C VAL A 128 -0.03 -6.49 13.90
N LEU A 129 0.04 -5.24 14.35
CA LEU A 129 0.76 -4.19 13.62
C LEU A 129 2.27 -4.42 13.68
N THR A 130 2.79 -4.89 14.82
CA THR A 130 4.20 -5.27 14.96
C THR A 130 4.55 -6.40 13.99
N ILE A 131 3.80 -7.50 13.99
CA ILE A 131 4.02 -8.63 13.07
C ILE A 131 3.97 -8.16 11.60
N TYR A 132 2.97 -7.35 11.25
CA TYR A 132 2.87 -6.81 9.89
C TYR A 132 4.09 -5.95 9.52
N SER A 133 4.56 -5.10 10.43
CA SER A 133 5.75 -4.27 10.20
C SER A 133 7.02 -5.11 10.07
N SER A 134 7.20 -6.15 10.88
CA SER A 134 8.32 -7.08 10.78
C SER A 134 8.31 -7.84 9.46
N GLY A 135 7.16 -8.41 9.08
CA GLY A 135 7.02 -9.11 7.79
C GLY A 135 7.32 -8.21 6.59
N LYS A 136 6.89 -6.94 6.64
CA LYS A 136 7.24 -5.93 5.63
C LYS A 136 8.75 -5.70 5.53
N THR A 137 9.43 -5.57 6.67
CA THR A 137 10.89 -5.38 6.72
C THR A 137 11.62 -6.59 6.15
N ILE A 138 11.20 -7.81 6.50
CA ILE A 138 11.75 -9.06 5.97
C ILE A 138 11.62 -9.11 4.44
N ILE A 139 10.42 -8.87 3.90
CA ILE A 139 10.21 -8.86 2.43
C ILE A 139 11.09 -7.80 1.76
N THR A 140 11.17 -6.61 2.36
CA THR A 140 11.97 -5.51 1.83
C THR A 140 13.46 -5.87 1.80
N ARG A 141 13.98 -6.46 2.89
CA ARG A 141 15.37 -6.95 2.98
C ARG A 141 15.65 -8.06 1.98
N ILE A 142 14.76 -9.06 1.86
CA ILE A 142 14.92 -10.15 0.89
C ILE A 142 15.05 -9.61 -0.53
N VAL A 143 14.20 -8.65 -0.92
CA VAL A 143 14.26 -8.06 -2.26
C VAL A 143 15.51 -7.19 -2.45
N GLN A 144 15.85 -6.36 -1.46
CA GLN A 144 17.02 -5.49 -1.53
C GLN A 144 18.32 -6.30 -1.58
N TYR A 145 18.56 -7.19 -0.61
CA TYR A 145 19.76 -8.02 -0.57
C TYR A 145 19.81 -9.04 -1.69
N GLY A 146 18.66 -9.61 -2.10
CA GLY A 146 18.59 -10.46 -3.28
C GLY A 146 19.02 -9.72 -4.56
N GLY A 147 18.59 -8.46 -4.71
CA GLY A 147 19.02 -7.60 -5.80
C GLY A 147 20.52 -7.27 -5.76
N VAL A 148 21.04 -6.93 -4.58
CA VAL A 148 22.49 -6.65 -4.42
C VAL A 148 23.33 -7.90 -4.68
N PHE A 149 22.93 -9.07 -4.18
CA PHE A 149 23.66 -10.32 -4.41
C PHE A 149 23.70 -10.71 -5.89
N LEU A 150 22.59 -10.50 -6.62
CA LEU A 150 22.54 -10.68 -8.08
C LEU A 150 23.40 -9.64 -8.83
N GLY A 151 23.43 -8.40 -8.34
CA GLY A 151 24.24 -7.32 -8.93
C GLY A 151 25.74 -7.50 -8.71
N LEU A 152 26.15 -8.04 -7.56
CA LEU A 152 27.55 -8.24 -7.20
C LEU A 152 28.17 -9.45 -7.91
N THR A 153 27.34 -10.39 -8.38
CA THR A 153 27.77 -11.64 -9.05
C THR A 153 27.71 -11.59 -10.57
N SER A 154 27.24 -10.50 -11.20
CA SER A 154 27.10 -10.44 -12.65
C SER A 154 27.58 -9.14 -13.29
N ALA A 155 28.30 -9.26 -14.41
CA ALA A 155 28.56 -8.15 -15.32
C ALA A 155 27.23 -7.55 -15.82
N LEU A 156 27.22 -6.29 -16.23
CA LEU A 156 26.03 -5.54 -16.67
C LEU A 156 25.15 -6.32 -17.68
N THR A 157 25.76 -7.10 -18.56
CA THR A 157 25.08 -7.98 -19.53
C THR A 157 24.36 -9.18 -18.88
N GLY A 158 24.92 -9.72 -17.80
CA GLY A 158 24.28 -10.74 -16.95
C GLY A 158 23.04 -10.21 -16.23
N ILE A 159 23.08 -8.98 -15.71
CA ILE A 159 21.90 -8.36 -15.05
C ILE A 159 20.76 -8.16 -16.06
N LEU A 160 21.06 -7.64 -17.26
CA LEU A 160 20.04 -7.41 -18.28
C LEU A 160 19.45 -8.72 -18.82
N SER A 161 20.28 -9.73 -19.07
CA SER A 161 19.83 -11.04 -19.53
C SER A 161 19.04 -11.79 -18.45
N MET A 162 19.53 -11.84 -17.20
CA MET A 162 18.82 -12.45 -16.08
C MET A 162 17.52 -11.70 -15.75
N GLY A 163 17.53 -10.37 -15.86
CA GLY A 163 16.33 -9.54 -15.72
C GLY A 163 15.29 -9.86 -16.79
N TYR A 164 15.71 -9.98 -18.06
CA TYR A 164 14.82 -10.38 -19.16
C TYR A 164 14.27 -11.79 -18.97
N ILE A 165 15.12 -12.77 -18.63
CA ILE A 165 14.72 -14.15 -18.36
C ILE A 165 13.75 -14.20 -17.18
N GLY A 166 14.03 -13.46 -16.11
CA GLY A 166 13.18 -13.37 -14.92
C GLY A 166 11.81 -12.76 -15.23
N LEU A 167 11.78 -11.65 -15.97
CA LEU A 167 10.53 -11.03 -16.42
C LEU A 167 9.73 -11.92 -17.37
N THR A 168 10.41 -12.63 -18.28
CA THR A 168 9.78 -13.59 -19.17
C THR A 168 9.15 -14.73 -18.38
N THR A 169 9.90 -15.31 -17.42
CA THR A 169 9.43 -16.39 -16.56
C THR A 169 8.25 -15.95 -15.71
N ALA A 170 8.33 -14.76 -15.11
CA ALA A 170 7.23 -14.17 -14.34
C ALA A 170 6.00 -13.92 -15.23
N GLY A 171 6.19 -13.36 -16.43
CA GLY A 171 5.12 -13.13 -17.40
C GLY A 171 4.42 -14.42 -17.83
N LEU A 172 5.19 -15.47 -18.14
CA LEU A 172 4.65 -16.80 -18.48
C LEU A 172 3.86 -17.39 -17.32
N LYS A 173 4.41 -17.38 -16.10
CA LYS A 173 3.71 -17.88 -14.90
C LYS A 173 2.44 -17.12 -14.61
N ILE A 174 2.43 -15.79 -14.78
CA ILE A 174 1.22 -14.97 -14.64
C ILE A 174 0.16 -15.39 -15.67
N MET A 175 0.54 -15.58 -16.93
CA MET A 175 -0.39 -16.01 -17.97
C MET A 175 -0.93 -17.42 -17.72
N ASP A 176 -0.08 -18.38 -17.34
CA ASP A 176 -0.50 -19.75 -17.00
C ASP A 176 -1.47 -19.78 -15.80
N CYS A 177 -1.31 -18.84 -14.86
CA CYS A 177 -2.22 -18.73 -13.70
C CYS A 177 -3.58 -18.14 -14.07
N ILE A 178 -3.66 -17.26 -15.08
CA ILE A 178 -4.90 -16.57 -15.48
C ILE A 178 -5.63 -17.39 -16.55
N ILE A 179 -4.90 -17.85 -17.58
CA ILE A 179 -5.42 -18.47 -18.79
C ILE A 179 -5.03 -19.96 -18.79
N PRO A 180 -5.97 -20.89 -19.01
CA PRO A 180 -5.63 -22.31 -19.11
C PRO A 180 -4.73 -22.58 -20.32
N ASN A 181 -3.78 -23.52 -20.17
CA ASN A 181 -2.74 -23.83 -21.16
C ASN A 181 -3.30 -24.12 -22.57
N SER A 182 -4.43 -24.85 -22.64
CA SER A 182 -5.12 -25.19 -23.90
C SER A 182 -5.59 -23.96 -24.69
N LEU A 183 -5.95 -22.87 -24.01
CA LEU A 183 -6.32 -21.60 -24.62
C LEU A 183 -5.11 -20.69 -24.85
N LEU A 184 -4.13 -20.73 -23.95
CA LEU A 184 -2.92 -19.92 -24.06
C LEU A 184 -2.14 -20.27 -25.33
N ILE A 185 -1.98 -21.56 -25.64
CA ILE A 185 -1.33 -22.01 -26.88
C ILE A 185 -2.10 -21.49 -28.09
N LYS A 186 -3.44 -21.60 -28.11
CA LYS A 186 -4.27 -21.08 -29.21
C LYS A 186 -4.15 -19.55 -29.40
N LEU A 187 -3.97 -18.80 -28.31
CA LEU A 187 -3.81 -17.35 -28.35
C LEU A 187 -2.44 -16.92 -28.90
N LEU A 188 -1.41 -17.71 -28.62
CA LEU A 188 -0.02 -17.43 -28.97
C LEU A 188 0.40 -18.05 -30.32
N THR A 189 -0.33 -19.03 -30.83
CA THR A 189 -0.05 -19.64 -32.14
C THR A 189 -0.40 -18.72 -33.31
N LYS A 190 0.43 -18.76 -34.36
CA LYS A 190 0.19 -18.04 -35.61
C LYS A 190 -1.06 -18.57 -36.30
N LYS A 191 -1.94 -17.66 -36.74
CA LYS A 191 -3.24 -17.99 -37.38
C LYS A 191 -3.12 -18.90 -38.62
N SER A 192 -1.96 -18.92 -39.27
CA SER A 192 -1.65 -19.75 -40.45
C SER A 192 -1.32 -21.21 -40.14
N ASN A 193 -0.90 -21.54 -38.91
CA ASN A 193 -0.41 -22.88 -38.56
C ASN A 193 -1.45 -23.71 -37.79
N LEU A 194 -2.70 -23.27 -37.76
CA LEU A 194 -3.80 -23.86 -36.98
C LEU A 194 -4.23 -25.26 -37.47
N ILE A 195 -3.77 -25.70 -38.64
CA ILE A 195 -4.30 -26.87 -39.36
C ILE A 195 -3.51 -28.16 -39.08
N PHE A 196 -2.25 -28.08 -38.61
CA PHE A 196 -1.43 -29.28 -38.37
C PHE A 196 -0.84 -29.27 -36.94
N ASN A 197 -1.23 -30.25 -36.12
CA ASN A 197 -0.58 -30.69 -34.87
C ASN A 197 -0.81 -29.95 -33.53
N ILE A 198 -1.88 -29.15 -33.34
CA ILE A 198 -2.16 -28.55 -32.01
C ILE A 198 -2.60 -29.60 -30.96
N TYR A 199 -3.13 -30.76 -31.37
CA TYR A 199 -3.67 -31.77 -30.45
C TYR A 199 -2.64 -32.62 -29.68
N SER A 200 -1.33 -32.40 -29.90
CA SER A 200 -0.24 -33.21 -29.29
C SER A 200 0.69 -32.42 -28.37
N ILE A 201 0.31 -31.19 -27.99
CA ILE A 201 1.17 -30.28 -27.25
C ILE A 201 0.47 -29.88 -25.96
N ASP A 202 0.87 -30.53 -24.87
CA ASP A 202 0.29 -30.30 -23.54
C ASP A 202 0.95 -29.11 -22.83
N ASN A 203 2.17 -28.73 -23.24
CA ASN A 203 2.97 -27.70 -22.58
C ASN A 203 3.41 -26.57 -23.52
N LEU A 204 3.30 -25.34 -23.02
CA LEU A 204 3.71 -24.12 -23.72
C LEU A 204 5.21 -24.12 -24.07
N GLU A 205 6.04 -24.71 -23.22
CA GLU A 205 7.48 -24.88 -23.46
C GLU A 205 7.75 -25.75 -24.70
N GLN A 206 6.99 -26.84 -24.89
CA GLN A 206 7.08 -27.67 -26.08
C GLN A 206 6.57 -26.94 -27.33
N ALA A 207 5.55 -26.08 -27.20
CA ALA A 207 5.08 -25.24 -28.30
C ALA A 207 6.13 -24.20 -28.72
N LEU A 208 6.87 -23.65 -27.75
CA LEU A 208 7.97 -22.72 -27.98
C LEU A 208 9.14 -23.40 -28.70
N MET A 209 9.56 -24.57 -28.21
CA MET A 209 10.64 -25.35 -28.80
C MET A 209 10.32 -25.81 -30.23
N LYS A 210 9.04 -26.03 -30.55
CA LYS A 210 8.56 -26.37 -31.89
C LYS A 210 8.38 -25.15 -32.82
N GLY A 211 8.66 -23.93 -32.35
CA GLY A 211 8.55 -22.70 -33.16
C GLY A 211 7.12 -22.35 -33.57
N LEU A 212 6.11 -22.83 -32.85
CA LEU A 212 4.69 -22.63 -33.19
C LEU A 212 4.14 -21.29 -32.68
N VAL A 213 4.88 -20.64 -31.79
CA VAL A 213 4.52 -19.37 -31.16
C VAL A 213 4.95 -18.20 -32.04
N ASP A 214 4.07 -17.22 -32.21
CA ASP A 214 4.39 -15.97 -32.90
C ASP A 214 5.45 -15.18 -32.12
N PRO A 215 6.64 -14.91 -32.70
CA PRO A 215 7.72 -14.19 -32.01
C PRO A 215 7.30 -12.77 -31.59
N LEU A 216 6.36 -12.13 -32.31
CA LEU A 216 5.85 -10.80 -31.96
C LEU A 216 4.91 -10.82 -30.76
N LYS A 217 4.22 -11.94 -30.52
CA LYS A 217 3.40 -12.14 -29.31
C LYS A 217 4.28 -12.56 -28.14
N PHE A 218 5.30 -13.38 -28.39
CA PHE A 218 6.25 -13.82 -27.38
C PHE A 218 7.06 -12.66 -26.78
N SER A 219 7.52 -11.71 -27.62
CA SER A 219 8.27 -10.53 -27.16
C SER A 219 7.48 -9.61 -26.22
N ARG A 220 6.14 -9.76 -26.15
CA ARG A 220 5.28 -8.99 -25.24
C ARG A 220 5.19 -9.59 -23.85
N ILE A 221 5.49 -10.87 -23.67
CA ILE A 221 5.36 -11.59 -22.40
C ILE A 221 6.23 -10.99 -21.27
N PRO A 222 7.51 -10.62 -21.51
CA PRO A 222 8.35 -10.00 -20.48
C PRO A 222 7.84 -8.62 -20.02
N ILE A 223 7.01 -7.96 -20.84
CA ILE A 223 6.42 -6.65 -20.54
C ILE A 223 5.19 -6.80 -19.61
N LEU A 224 4.59 -7.99 -19.52
CA LEU A 224 3.36 -8.23 -18.76
C LEU A 224 3.49 -7.86 -17.27
N PRO A 225 4.54 -8.26 -16.53
CA PRO A 225 4.71 -7.86 -15.14
C PRO A 225 4.79 -6.34 -14.95
N ILE A 226 5.45 -5.64 -15.88
CA ILE A 226 5.59 -4.18 -15.87
C ILE A 226 4.23 -3.53 -16.10
N VAL A 227 3.47 -4.03 -17.08
CA VAL A 227 2.10 -3.55 -17.35
C VAL A 227 1.18 -3.81 -16.17
N MET A 228 1.27 -4.97 -15.51
CA MET A 228 0.51 -5.27 -14.29
C MET A 228 0.85 -4.31 -13.14
N PHE A 229 2.14 -4.00 -12.94
CA PHE A 229 2.57 -3.03 -11.94
C PHE A 229 2.05 -1.61 -12.23
N ARG A 230 2.07 -1.20 -13.50
CA ARG A 230 1.50 0.07 -13.96
C ARG A 230 -0.02 0.09 -13.83
N LEU A 231 -0.70 -0.99 -14.19
CA LEU A 231 -2.15 -1.17 -14.10
C LEU A 231 -2.67 -1.05 -12.67
N ARG A 232 -1.86 -1.42 -11.67
CA ARG A 232 -2.16 -1.20 -10.25
C ARG A 232 -1.96 0.25 -9.80
N SER A 233 -1.11 1.00 -10.49
CA SER A 233 -0.77 2.38 -10.14
C SER A 233 -1.66 3.40 -10.84
N SER A 234 -2.24 3.01 -11.98
CA SER A 234 -3.12 3.87 -12.75
C SER A 234 -4.59 3.69 -12.34
N SER A 235 -5.34 4.78 -12.41
CA SER A 235 -6.77 4.85 -12.12
C SER A 235 -7.43 5.71 -13.17
N ILE A 236 -8.61 5.30 -13.65
CA ILE A 236 -9.34 6.04 -14.68
C ILE A 236 -9.83 7.39 -14.15
N PHE A 237 -10.05 7.50 -12.84
CA PHE A 237 -10.47 8.76 -12.22
C PHE A 237 -9.36 9.82 -12.24
N ARG A 238 -8.08 9.43 -12.31
CA ARG A 238 -6.98 10.39 -12.51
C ARG A 238 -6.95 10.98 -13.93
N CYS A 239 -7.62 10.34 -14.89
CA CYS A 239 -7.81 10.88 -16.22
C CYS A 239 -8.92 11.93 -16.25
N PHE A 240 -10.02 11.69 -15.53
CA PHE A 240 -11.17 12.60 -15.44
C PHE A 240 -10.99 13.75 -14.45
N PHE A 241 -10.29 13.48 -13.34
CA PHE A 241 -10.04 14.43 -12.27
C PHE A 241 -8.51 14.51 -12.02
N PRO A 242 -7.76 15.21 -12.88
CA PRO A 242 -6.33 15.39 -12.66
C PRO A 242 -6.07 16.15 -11.35
N GLU A 243 -5.08 15.70 -10.58
CA GLU A 243 -4.54 16.46 -9.45
C GLU A 243 -3.81 17.71 -10.00
N LYS A 244 -3.67 18.76 -9.17
CA LYS A 244 -3.09 20.06 -9.62
C LYS A 244 -1.69 19.94 -10.22
N GLU A 245 -0.93 18.92 -9.84
CA GLU A 245 0.45 18.67 -10.28
C GLU A 245 0.55 17.60 -11.39
N ASP A 246 -0.56 16.91 -11.71
CA ASP A 246 -0.54 15.77 -12.62
C ASP A 246 -0.95 16.16 -14.05
N ASN A 247 -0.13 15.76 -15.03
CA ASN A 247 -0.43 15.92 -16.44
C ASN A 247 -1.55 14.95 -16.88
N SER A 248 -2.78 15.45 -17.05
CA SER A 248 -3.95 14.65 -17.51
C SER A 248 -3.65 13.85 -18.79
N ILE A 249 -2.91 14.44 -19.73
CA ILE A 249 -2.52 13.80 -21.00
C ILE A 249 -1.67 12.55 -20.74
N GLN A 250 -0.72 12.62 -19.81
CA GLN A 250 0.14 11.49 -19.47
C GLN A 250 -0.67 10.35 -18.85
N ASN A 251 -1.68 10.68 -18.03
CA ASN A 251 -2.58 9.68 -17.46
C ASN A 251 -3.42 8.99 -18.54
N TRP A 252 -3.95 9.74 -19.52
CA TRP A 252 -4.64 9.17 -20.68
C TRP A 252 -3.72 8.30 -21.55
N ILE A 253 -2.49 8.73 -21.82
CA ILE A 253 -1.52 7.93 -22.59
C ILE A 253 -1.22 6.62 -21.85
N ASN A 254 -1.00 6.66 -20.53
CA ASN A 254 -0.77 5.47 -19.72
C ASN A 254 -1.94 4.48 -19.80
N GLU A 255 -3.17 4.97 -19.65
CA GLU A 255 -4.39 4.17 -19.75
C GLU A 255 -4.58 3.56 -21.15
N LEU A 256 -4.32 4.34 -22.21
CA LEU A 256 -4.37 3.88 -23.59
C LEU A 256 -3.29 2.83 -23.89
N MET A 257 -2.07 2.99 -23.36
CA MET A 257 -1.01 1.99 -23.50
C MET A 257 -1.38 0.66 -22.82
N ILE A 258 -1.92 0.72 -21.59
CA ILE A 258 -2.36 -0.47 -20.85
C ILE A 258 -3.51 -1.17 -21.59
N SER A 259 -4.52 -0.38 -22.00
CA SER A 259 -5.68 -0.88 -22.76
C SER A 259 -5.25 -1.49 -24.09
N GLY A 260 -4.38 -0.80 -24.83
CA GLY A 260 -3.80 -1.27 -26.09
C GLY A 260 -3.02 -2.56 -25.92
N TYR A 261 -2.19 -2.67 -24.88
CA TYR A 261 -1.42 -3.87 -24.58
C TYR A 261 -2.32 -5.08 -24.30
N ILE A 262 -3.29 -4.97 -23.39
CA ILE A 262 -4.23 -6.06 -23.05
C ILE A 262 -5.10 -6.42 -24.26
N SER A 263 -5.61 -5.41 -24.97
CA SER A 263 -6.41 -5.58 -26.19
C SER A 263 -5.62 -6.30 -27.29
N SER A 264 -4.31 -6.09 -27.36
CA SER A 264 -3.44 -6.73 -28.35
C SER A 264 -3.33 -8.26 -28.17
N PHE A 265 -3.47 -8.79 -26.94
CA PHE A 265 -3.56 -10.24 -26.70
C PHE A 265 -4.87 -10.84 -27.22
N SER A 266 -5.90 -10.01 -27.33
CA SER A 266 -7.22 -10.38 -27.85
C SER A 266 -7.37 -10.12 -29.36
N ASP A 267 -6.29 -9.76 -30.08
CA ASP A 267 -6.31 -9.28 -31.46
C ASP A 267 -7.32 -8.11 -31.68
N HIS A 268 -7.52 -7.26 -30.66
CA HIS A 268 -8.45 -6.14 -30.65
C HIS A 268 -9.92 -6.47 -30.96
N LYS A 269 -10.32 -7.75 -30.80
CA LYS A 269 -11.69 -8.21 -31.09
C LYS A 269 -12.75 -7.48 -30.28
N LEU A 270 -12.52 -7.18 -29.00
CA LEU A 270 -13.50 -6.49 -28.16
C LEU A 270 -13.88 -5.11 -28.70
N ILE A 271 -12.90 -4.30 -29.13
CA ILE A 271 -13.16 -2.96 -29.68
C ILE A 271 -13.98 -3.08 -30.96
N ARG A 272 -13.64 -4.05 -31.81
CA ARG A 272 -14.34 -4.31 -33.07
C ARG A 272 -15.78 -4.78 -32.85
N GLU A 273 -16.00 -5.65 -31.86
CA GLU A 273 -17.32 -6.19 -31.52
C GLU A 273 -18.19 -5.17 -30.78
N LEU A 274 -17.59 -4.32 -29.93
CA LEU A 274 -18.27 -3.19 -29.29
C LEU A 274 -18.72 -2.15 -30.32
N MET A 275 -17.86 -1.80 -31.29
CA MET A 275 -18.20 -0.93 -32.42
C MET A 275 -19.33 -1.51 -33.30
N ARG A 276 -19.49 -2.83 -33.29
CA ARG A 276 -20.56 -3.55 -34.01
C ARG A 276 -21.81 -3.82 -33.14
N GLY A 277 -21.81 -3.38 -31.89
CA GLY A 277 -22.93 -3.56 -30.95
C GLY A 277 -23.22 -5.01 -30.55
N ARG A 278 -22.29 -5.95 -30.75
CA ARG A 278 -22.46 -7.37 -30.38
C ARG A 278 -21.43 -7.76 -29.33
N LEU A 279 -21.87 -8.16 -28.13
CA LEU A 279 -20.97 -8.66 -27.09
C LEU A 279 -20.94 -10.19 -27.09
N SER A 280 -20.10 -10.80 -27.93
CA SER A 280 -19.85 -12.25 -27.87
C SER A 280 -18.90 -12.59 -26.71
N LEU A 281 -19.26 -13.57 -25.87
CA LEU A 281 -18.42 -14.11 -24.78
C LEU A 281 -17.38 -15.11 -25.31
N ASP A 282 -16.58 -14.66 -26.27
CA ASP A 282 -15.42 -15.38 -26.76
C ASP A 282 -14.23 -15.20 -25.81
N THR A 283 -13.30 -16.17 -25.82
CA THR A 283 -12.13 -16.18 -24.93
C THR A 283 -11.26 -14.94 -25.09
N SER A 284 -11.07 -14.47 -26.33
CA SER A 284 -10.39 -13.21 -26.60
C SER A 284 -11.12 -12.02 -25.96
N ASN A 285 -12.44 -11.96 -26.12
CA ASN A 285 -13.26 -10.88 -25.55
C ASN A 285 -13.23 -10.92 -24.01
N LEU A 286 -13.23 -12.10 -23.39
CA LEU A 286 -13.11 -12.26 -21.93
C LEU A 286 -11.80 -11.66 -21.37
N ILE A 287 -10.66 -11.85 -22.03
CA ILE A 287 -9.41 -11.22 -21.59
C ILE A 287 -9.50 -9.69 -21.69
N SER A 288 -10.09 -9.18 -22.79
CA SER A 288 -10.26 -7.75 -22.96
C SER A 288 -11.28 -7.13 -21.99
N THR A 289 -12.22 -7.93 -21.44
CA THR A 289 -13.16 -7.45 -20.40
C THR A 289 -12.50 -7.17 -19.05
N LEU A 290 -11.23 -7.52 -18.85
CA LEU A 290 -10.46 -7.15 -17.66
C LEU A 290 -10.34 -5.63 -17.50
N ILE A 291 -10.29 -4.87 -18.61
CA ILE A 291 -10.17 -3.40 -18.59
C ILE A 291 -11.44 -2.75 -18.00
N PRO A 292 -12.65 -2.97 -18.57
CA PRO A 292 -13.86 -2.38 -18.00
C PRO A 292 -14.16 -2.93 -16.59
N LEU A 293 -13.86 -4.20 -16.32
CA LEU A 293 -13.99 -4.76 -14.97
C LEU A 293 -13.11 -4.00 -13.95
N ARG A 294 -11.89 -3.62 -14.34
CA ARG A 294 -11.01 -2.80 -13.51
C ARG A 294 -11.58 -1.41 -13.25
N TRP A 295 -12.15 -0.75 -14.27
CA TRP A 295 -12.79 0.55 -14.08
C TRP A 295 -14.00 0.49 -13.14
N ILE A 296 -14.81 -0.57 -13.26
CA ILE A 296 -15.92 -0.83 -12.34
C ILE A 296 -15.40 -1.04 -10.91
N TYR A 297 -14.34 -1.84 -10.75
CA TYR A 297 -13.71 -2.05 -9.45
C TYR A 297 -13.20 -0.73 -8.84
N ASP A 298 -12.51 0.11 -9.62
CA ASP A 298 -11.98 1.41 -9.18
C ASP A 298 -13.11 2.35 -8.73
N LEU A 299 -14.22 2.38 -9.47
CA LEU A 299 -15.43 3.13 -9.09
C LEU A 299 -16.00 2.63 -7.76
N ILE A 300 -16.22 1.31 -7.63
CA ILE A 300 -16.73 0.70 -6.40
C ILE A 300 -15.79 0.99 -5.23
N TYR A 301 -14.49 0.86 -5.44
CA TYR A 301 -13.46 1.10 -4.44
C TYR A 301 -13.51 2.55 -3.93
N ARG A 302 -13.61 3.54 -4.82
CA ARG A 302 -13.69 4.95 -4.45
C ARG A 302 -14.99 5.31 -3.71
N LEU A 303 -16.11 4.68 -4.07
CA LEU A 303 -17.38 4.89 -3.40
C LEU A 303 -17.47 4.21 -2.03
N THR A 304 -16.76 3.09 -1.84
CA THR A 304 -16.87 2.25 -0.63
C THR A 304 -15.62 2.33 0.26
N PHE A 305 -14.55 1.62 -0.08
CA PHE A 305 -13.34 1.53 0.73
C PHE A 305 -12.67 2.89 0.94
N ASN A 306 -12.55 3.70 -0.12
CA ASN A 306 -11.94 5.02 0.00
C ASN A 306 -12.74 5.96 0.91
N ARG A 307 -14.07 5.82 0.94
CA ARG A 307 -14.92 6.54 1.90
C ARG A 307 -14.59 6.18 3.35
N VAL A 308 -14.32 4.91 3.62
CA VAL A 308 -13.92 4.47 4.97
C VAL A 308 -12.50 4.96 5.29
N TYR A 309 -11.57 4.91 4.34
CA TYR A 309 -10.24 5.51 4.50
C TYR A 309 -10.31 7.01 4.79
N PHE A 310 -11.13 7.75 4.06
CA PHE A 310 -11.39 9.17 4.31
C PHE A 310 -11.87 9.40 5.75
N ASN A 311 -12.84 8.62 6.22
CA ASN A 311 -13.35 8.74 7.59
C ASN A 311 -12.28 8.44 8.65
N TYR A 312 -11.37 7.51 8.37
CA TYR A 312 -10.23 7.22 9.25
C TYR A 312 -9.18 8.34 9.22
N THR A 313 -8.86 8.88 8.05
CA THR A 313 -7.95 10.00 7.88
C THR A 313 -8.47 11.25 8.57
N MET A 314 -9.77 11.55 8.46
CA MET A 314 -10.41 12.70 9.11
C MET A 314 -10.32 12.66 10.65
N LYS A 315 -10.17 11.47 11.24
CA LYS A 315 -10.03 11.31 12.68
C LYS A 315 -8.62 11.64 13.20
N VAL A 316 -7.58 11.30 12.42
CA VAL A 316 -6.18 11.31 12.90
C VAL A 316 -5.31 12.33 12.18
N ARG A 317 -5.58 12.60 10.90
CA ARG A 317 -4.80 13.49 10.02
C ARG A 317 -5.71 14.38 9.17
N PRO A 318 -6.54 15.26 9.78
CA PRO A 318 -7.42 16.15 9.03
C PRO A 318 -6.67 17.06 8.05
N ARG A 319 -5.43 17.50 8.35
CA ARG A 319 -4.64 18.30 7.41
C ARG A 319 -4.32 17.59 6.11
N ALA A 320 -4.16 16.27 6.11
CA ALA A 320 -3.90 15.53 4.88
C ALA A 320 -5.10 15.60 3.92
N ILE A 321 -6.32 15.72 4.45
CA ILE A 321 -7.52 15.98 3.65
C ILE A 321 -7.53 17.44 3.19
N ALA A 322 -7.29 18.39 4.09
CA ALA A 322 -7.27 19.81 3.76
C ALA A 322 -6.27 20.11 2.62
N ASN A 323 -5.05 19.55 2.68
CA ASN A 323 -4.02 19.72 1.65
C ASN A 323 -4.42 19.16 0.28
N SER A 324 -5.40 18.25 0.23
CA SER A 324 -5.91 17.68 -1.02
C SER A 324 -7.05 18.47 -1.67
N LEU A 325 -7.52 19.54 -1.01
CA LEU A 325 -8.67 20.35 -1.41
C LEU A 325 -8.22 21.76 -1.81
N SER A 326 -9.03 22.47 -2.61
CA SER A 326 -8.82 23.90 -2.82
C SER A 326 -9.28 24.72 -1.60
N GLU A 327 -8.75 25.93 -1.45
CA GLU A 327 -9.14 26.85 -0.36
C GLU A 327 -10.65 27.11 -0.34
N ASP A 328 -11.26 27.32 -1.52
CA ASP A 328 -12.71 27.47 -1.65
C ASP A 328 -13.49 26.23 -1.20
N GLU A 329 -12.97 25.02 -1.49
CA GLU A 329 -13.58 23.76 -1.07
C GLU A 329 -13.52 23.60 0.44
N ILE A 330 -12.41 24.00 1.07
CA ILE A 330 -12.22 23.96 2.53
C ILE A 330 -13.22 24.90 3.21
N LEU A 331 -13.27 26.17 2.80
CA LEU A 331 -14.19 27.17 3.37
C LEU A 331 -15.66 26.73 3.24
N LYS A 332 -16.03 26.17 2.07
CA LYS A 332 -17.38 25.63 1.84
C LYS A 332 -17.69 24.40 2.69
N LEU A 333 -16.70 23.63 3.15
CA LEU A 333 -16.91 22.50 4.04
C LEU A 333 -17.00 22.94 5.50
N GLU A 334 -16.17 23.90 5.90
CA GLU A 334 -16.20 24.47 7.26
C GLU A 334 -17.51 25.18 7.54
N ASN A 335 -17.96 26.06 6.64
CA ASN A 335 -19.25 26.73 6.75
C ASN A 335 -20.41 25.73 6.86
N LEU A 336 -20.37 24.67 6.04
CA LEU A 336 -21.40 23.65 6.02
C LEU A 336 -21.39 22.80 7.31
N ASN A 337 -20.21 22.55 7.88
CA ASN A 337 -20.08 21.87 9.18
C ASN A 337 -20.65 22.73 10.32
N ASN A 338 -20.38 24.03 10.30
CA ASN A 338 -20.92 24.98 11.27
C ASN A 338 -22.45 25.09 11.18
N GLU A 339 -23.00 25.19 9.96
CA GLU A 339 -24.44 25.23 9.72
C GLU A 339 -25.14 23.93 10.15
N ILE A 340 -24.53 22.76 9.91
CA ILE A 340 -25.08 21.47 10.35
C ILE A 340 -25.18 21.42 11.87
N GLU A 341 -24.15 21.87 12.58
CA GLU A 341 -24.12 21.80 14.03
C GLU A 341 -25.16 22.74 14.66
N GLN A 342 -25.34 23.93 14.07
CA GLN A 342 -26.35 24.89 14.52
C GLN A 342 -27.79 24.44 14.19
N THR A 343 -28.04 23.98 12.98
CA THR A 343 -29.41 23.72 12.49
C THR A 343 -29.87 22.26 12.69
N LYS A 344 -28.93 21.33 12.90
CA LYS A 344 -29.14 19.87 12.92
C LYS A 344 -29.95 19.34 11.72
N SER A 345 -29.93 20.05 10.59
CA SER A 345 -30.73 19.74 9.41
C SER A 345 -30.23 18.49 8.67
N TRP A 346 -31.14 17.56 8.37
CA TRP A 346 -30.82 16.35 7.60
C TRP A 346 -30.43 16.66 6.15
N LYS A 347 -30.97 17.73 5.55
CA LYS A 347 -30.67 18.14 4.17
C LYS A 347 -29.21 18.52 4.03
N LEU A 348 -28.68 19.29 4.98
CA LEU A 348 -27.28 19.72 4.98
C LEU A 348 -26.35 18.53 5.17
N LYS A 349 -26.70 17.56 6.04
CA LYS A 349 -25.94 16.30 6.17
C LYS A 349 -25.87 15.49 4.87
N LEU A 350 -26.95 15.49 4.08
CA LEU A 350 -26.97 14.83 2.78
C LEU A 350 -26.03 15.53 1.78
N ILE A 351 -26.07 16.87 1.73
CA ILE A 351 -25.15 17.67 0.89
C ILE A 351 -23.70 17.46 1.31
N GLN A 352 -23.40 17.43 2.61
CA GLN A 352 -22.07 17.14 3.14
C GLN A 352 -21.58 15.76 2.70
N ASN A 353 -22.43 14.73 2.81
CA ASN A 353 -22.10 13.38 2.38
C ASN A 353 -21.86 13.28 0.87
N LEU A 354 -22.65 13.99 0.05
CA LEU A 354 -22.42 14.08 -1.39
C LEU A 354 -21.08 14.75 -1.70
N LYS A 355 -20.77 15.87 -1.06
CA LYS A 355 -19.47 16.55 -1.21
C LYS A 355 -18.31 15.64 -0.83
N TYR A 356 -18.41 14.97 0.31
CA TYR A 356 -17.37 14.02 0.71
C TYR A 356 -17.23 12.84 -0.25
N THR A 357 -18.32 12.36 -0.84
CA THR A 357 -18.27 11.30 -1.85
C THR A 357 -17.56 11.78 -3.12
N LEU A 358 -17.84 13.02 -3.55
CA LEU A 358 -17.15 13.65 -4.68
C LEU A 358 -15.65 13.82 -4.41
N ILE A 359 -15.29 14.23 -3.19
CA ILE A 359 -13.89 14.32 -2.75
C ILE A 359 -13.22 12.94 -2.76
N CYS A 360 -13.90 11.89 -2.30
CA CYS A 360 -13.39 10.51 -2.36
C CYS A 360 -13.33 9.95 -3.80
N LEU A 361 -14.13 10.46 -4.73
CA LEU A 361 -14.02 10.10 -6.15
C LEU A 361 -12.79 10.76 -6.78
N LYS A 362 -12.47 11.99 -6.39
CA LYS A 362 -11.30 12.74 -6.87
C LYS A 362 -9.99 12.19 -6.28
N ASN A 363 -9.89 12.13 -4.95
CA ASN A 363 -8.65 11.84 -4.24
C ASN A 363 -8.65 10.43 -3.62
N ASP A 364 -7.52 9.72 -3.70
CA ASP A 364 -7.33 8.41 -3.04
C ASP A 364 -6.66 8.57 -1.67
N TYR A 365 -7.38 8.25 -0.60
CA TYR A 365 -6.93 8.39 0.79
C TYR A 365 -6.37 7.08 1.37
N SER A 366 -6.32 6.00 0.60
CA SER A 366 -5.83 4.71 1.08
C SER A 366 -4.34 4.74 1.46
N MET A 367 -3.57 5.59 0.78
CA MET A 367 -2.14 5.76 0.99
C MET A 367 -1.81 6.78 2.11
N THR A 368 -2.79 7.56 2.59
CA THR A 368 -2.54 8.60 3.59
C THR A 368 -2.14 8.03 4.96
N ILE A 369 -2.67 6.86 5.30
CA ILE A 369 -2.37 6.15 6.55
C ILE A 369 -1.59 4.86 6.30
N SER A 370 -1.84 4.18 5.18
CA SER A 370 -1.14 2.94 4.82
C SER A 370 0.19 3.25 4.13
N TYR A 371 1.28 2.66 4.62
CA TYR A 371 2.59 2.85 4.02
C TYR A 371 2.72 2.05 2.72
N GLY A 372 2.79 2.75 1.59
CA GLY A 372 3.16 2.18 0.31
C GLY A 372 4.64 1.85 0.24
N SER A 373 5.03 0.59 0.45
CA SER A 373 6.33 0.15 -0.06
C SER A 373 6.19 -0.23 -1.52
N THR A 374 6.93 0.42 -2.40
CA THR A 374 7.04 0.06 -3.82
C THR A 374 7.48 -1.40 -3.99
N ILE A 375 8.35 -1.88 -3.09
CA ILE A 375 8.81 -3.26 -3.07
C ILE A 375 7.67 -4.23 -2.75
N ILE A 376 6.88 -3.95 -1.69
CA ILE A 376 5.69 -4.77 -1.39
C ILE A 376 4.68 -4.71 -2.53
N LYS A 377 4.52 -3.54 -3.15
CA LYS A 377 3.65 -3.38 -4.32
C LYS A 377 4.11 -4.28 -5.47
N CYS A 378 5.40 -4.32 -5.78
CA CYS A 378 5.98 -5.20 -6.79
C CYS A 378 5.75 -6.68 -6.43
N PHE A 379 6.16 -7.09 -5.23
CA PHE A 379 6.01 -8.46 -4.76
C PHE A 379 4.55 -8.95 -4.80
N THR A 380 3.62 -8.16 -4.27
CA THR A 380 2.19 -8.51 -4.28
C THR A 380 1.58 -8.49 -5.67
N THR A 381 2.11 -7.70 -6.61
CA THR A 381 1.65 -7.71 -8.01
C THR A 381 2.02 -9.02 -8.71
N LEU A 382 3.20 -9.58 -8.42
CA LEU A 382 3.64 -10.86 -8.96
C LEU A 382 2.93 -12.05 -8.31
N CYS A 383 2.73 -12.01 -6.98
CA CYS A 383 2.13 -13.12 -6.24
C CYS A 383 0.61 -13.23 -6.40
N TRP A 384 -0.07 -12.12 -6.66
CA TRP A 384 -1.53 -12.09 -6.72
C TRP A 384 -2.11 -13.06 -7.75
N PRO A 385 -1.69 -13.08 -9.03
CA PRO A 385 -2.24 -14.01 -10.02
C PRO A 385 -2.12 -15.48 -9.59
N TYR A 386 -1.03 -15.83 -8.89
CA TYR A 386 -0.84 -17.17 -8.36
C TYR A 386 -1.87 -17.52 -7.27
N ILE A 387 -2.03 -16.66 -6.25
CA ILE A 387 -3.04 -16.86 -5.20
C ILE A 387 -4.44 -16.94 -5.81
N SER A 388 -4.71 -16.06 -6.77
CA SER A 388 -5.97 -16.03 -7.51
C SER A 388 -6.27 -17.34 -8.24
N SER A 389 -5.29 -17.97 -8.89
CA SER A 389 -5.50 -19.27 -9.56
C SER A 389 -5.95 -20.35 -8.57
N LYS A 390 -5.41 -20.34 -7.33
CA LYS A 390 -5.79 -21.29 -6.27
C LYS A 390 -7.19 -21.01 -5.74
N VAL A 391 -7.55 -19.74 -5.55
CA VAL A 391 -8.92 -19.34 -5.20
C VAL A 391 -9.90 -19.71 -6.33
N GLY A 392 -9.49 -19.55 -7.60
CA GLY A 392 -10.26 -19.94 -8.78
C GLY A 392 -10.67 -21.41 -8.74
N LEU A 393 -9.78 -22.33 -8.32
CA LEU A 393 -10.10 -23.75 -8.17
C LEU A 393 -11.28 -24.02 -7.23
N LEU A 394 -11.46 -23.20 -6.19
CA LEU A 394 -12.60 -23.30 -5.26
C LEU A 394 -13.91 -22.82 -5.89
N ILE A 395 -13.84 -21.96 -6.91
CA ILE A 395 -15.01 -21.37 -7.59
C ILE A 395 -15.50 -22.26 -8.75
N ILE A 396 -14.60 -23.05 -9.35
CA ILE A 396 -14.93 -24.02 -10.41
C ILE A 396 -16.21 -24.84 -10.13
N PRO A 397 -16.43 -25.47 -8.95
CA PRO A 397 -17.65 -26.24 -8.72
C PRO A 397 -18.95 -25.42 -8.84
N LEU A 398 -18.91 -24.09 -8.64
CA LEU A 398 -20.07 -23.20 -8.72
C LEU A 398 -20.48 -22.88 -10.18
N LEU A 399 -19.57 -23.00 -11.14
CA LEU A 399 -19.79 -22.65 -12.55
C LEU A 399 -20.21 -23.89 -13.38
N LYS A 400 -21.47 -24.34 -13.27
CA LYS A 400 -21.91 -25.61 -13.89
C LYS A 400 -22.15 -25.56 -15.41
N ASN A 401 -22.42 -24.39 -16.00
CA ASN A 401 -22.93 -24.27 -17.37
C ASN A 401 -21.90 -23.84 -18.44
N LEU A 402 -20.59 -23.91 -18.14
CA LEU A 402 -19.53 -23.42 -19.05
C LEU A 402 -18.61 -24.55 -19.54
N PRO A 403 -18.10 -24.48 -20.79
CA PRO A 403 -17.06 -25.38 -21.28
C PRO A 403 -15.83 -25.37 -20.36
N LYS A 404 -15.14 -26.51 -20.21
CA LYS A 404 -14.02 -26.69 -19.26
C LYS A 404 -13.00 -25.54 -19.29
N ASP A 405 -12.54 -25.14 -20.47
CA ASP A 405 -11.54 -24.08 -20.63
C ASP A 405 -12.08 -22.68 -20.27
N LYS A 406 -13.30 -22.35 -20.73
CA LYS A 406 -13.94 -21.06 -20.40
C LYS A 406 -14.26 -20.96 -18.91
N LYS A 407 -14.64 -22.09 -18.31
CA LYS A 407 -14.94 -22.22 -16.90
C LYS A 407 -13.73 -21.91 -16.02
N ILE A 408 -12.55 -22.45 -16.36
CA ILE A 408 -11.30 -22.19 -15.63
C ILE A 408 -10.92 -20.70 -15.75
N LEU A 409 -10.98 -20.14 -16.96
CA LEU A 409 -10.67 -18.72 -17.19
C LEU A 409 -11.59 -17.79 -16.34
N VAL A 410 -12.90 -18.01 -16.38
CA VAL A 410 -13.87 -17.21 -15.61
C VAL A 410 -13.64 -17.40 -14.11
N ALA A 411 -13.38 -18.62 -13.65
CA ALA A 411 -13.07 -18.88 -12.25
C ALA A 411 -11.82 -18.13 -11.78
N ASN A 412 -10.76 -18.11 -12.59
CA ASN A 412 -9.52 -17.38 -12.29
C ASN A 412 -9.75 -15.85 -12.26
N ILE A 413 -10.56 -15.30 -13.17
CA ILE A 413 -10.91 -13.87 -13.16
C ILE A 413 -11.71 -13.49 -11.91
N ILE A 414 -12.69 -14.32 -11.52
CA ILE A 414 -13.43 -14.11 -10.27
C ILE A 414 -12.48 -14.24 -9.07
N GLY A 415 -11.55 -15.20 -9.11
CA GLY A 415 -10.48 -15.33 -8.12
C GLY A 415 -9.64 -14.05 -7.99
N LEU A 416 -9.30 -13.39 -9.11
CA LEU A 416 -8.51 -12.16 -9.10
C LEU A 416 -9.26 -11.06 -8.35
N PHE A 417 -10.56 -10.93 -8.63
CA PHE A 417 -11.45 -9.96 -8.00
C PHE A 417 -11.63 -10.24 -6.49
N LEU A 418 -11.85 -11.49 -6.10
CA LEU A 418 -12.01 -11.85 -4.68
C LEU A 418 -10.73 -11.61 -3.88
N VAL A 419 -9.57 -11.98 -4.43
CA VAL A 419 -8.28 -11.70 -3.78
C VAL A 419 -8.06 -10.20 -3.61
N ALA A 420 -8.47 -9.38 -4.59
CA ALA A 420 -8.46 -7.91 -4.48
C ALA A 420 -9.25 -7.44 -3.25
N ILE A 421 -10.50 -7.91 -3.14
CA ILE A 421 -11.42 -7.49 -2.08
C ILE A 421 -10.91 -7.92 -0.71
N VAL A 422 -10.47 -9.17 -0.57
CA VAL A 422 -9.92 -9.70 0.70
C VAL A 422 -8.70 -8.88 1.12
N LYS A 423 -7.81 -8.56 0.19
CA LYS A 423 -6.67 -7.69 0.44
C LYS A 423 -7.10 -6.31 0.92
N GLU A 424 -8.11 -5.69 0.32
CA GLU A 424 -8.59 -4.38 0.76
C GLU A 424 -9.25 -4.41 2.14
N PHE A 425 -10.00 -5.47 2.47
CA PHE A 425 -10.50 -5.66 3.83
C PHE A 425 -9.37 -5.80 4.86
N PHE A 426 -8.32 -6.55 4.53
CA PHE A 426 -7.15 -6.69 5.38
C PHE A 426 -6.42 -5.34 5.58
N ASN A 427 -6.21 -4.58 4.49
CA ASN A 427 -5.61 -3.25 4.59
C ASN A 427 -6.47 -2.29 5.42
N LEU A 428 -7.80 -2.35 5.26
CA LEU A 428 -8.73 -1.53 6.01
C LEU A 428 -8.70 -1.88 7.51
N TYR A 429 -8.63 -3.16 7.83
CA TYR A 429 -8.48 -3.65 9.20
C TYR A 429 -7.18 -3.15 9.83
N LEU A 430 -6.04 -3.26 9.13
CA LEU A 430 -4.76 -2.72 9.59
C LEU A 430 -4.83 -1.21 9.81
N THR A 431 -5.44 -0.46 8.90
CA THR A 431 -5.63 0.98 9.05
C THR A 431 -6.53 1.32 10.24
N LYS A 432 -7.59 0.56 10.49
CA LYS A 432 -8.45 0.73 11.67
C LYS A 432 -7.66 0.53 12.96
N LEU A 433 -6.83 -0.50 13.04
CA LEU A 433 -5.97 -0.75 14.20
C LEU A 433 -4.97 0.40 14.41
N LYS A 434 -4.32 0.84 13.33
CA LYS A 434 -3.37 1.96 13.38
C LYS A 434 -4.04 3.27 13.81
N VAL A 435 -5.23 3.56 13.30
CA VAL A 435 -6.03 4.73 13.70
C VAL A 435 -6.42 4.66 15.16
N SER A 436 -6.83 3.48 15.64
CA SER A 436 -7.14 3.26 17.06
C SER A 436 -5.91 3.53 17.93
N GLN A 437 -4.76 2.98 17.57
CA GLN A 437 -3.49 3.19 18.27
C GLN A 437 -3.08 4.67 18.30
N MET A 438 -3.18 5.36 17.17
CA MET A 438 -2.84 6.78 17.09
C MET A 438 -3.82 7.66 17.88
N SER A 439 -5.11 7.30 17.96
CA SER A 439 -6.09 8.04 18.75
C SER A 439 -5.88 7.92 20.27
N GLN A 440 -5.18 6.87 20.71
CA GLN A 440 -4.78 6.63 22.09
C GLN A 440 -3.51 7.38 22.49
N LEU A 441 -2.86 8.09 21.57
CA LEU A 441 -1.69 8.92 21.87
C LEU A 441 -2.05 9.88 23.01
N SER A 442 -1.30 9.79 24.09
CA SER A 442 -1.44 10.64 25.26
C SER A 442 -0.07 11.11 25.70
N THR A 443 -0.01 12.27 26.32
CA THR A 443 1.21 12.75 26.98
C THR A 443 1.31 12.16 28.38
N LEU A 444 2.54 11.94 28.84
CA LEU A 444 2.78 11.57 30.24
C LEU A 444 2.44 12.75 31.15
N THR A 445 1.79 12.47 32.27
CA THR A 445 1.62 13.45 33.35
C THR A 445 2.94 13.66 34.10
N ASP A 446 3.05 14.75 34.86
CA ASP A 446 4.27 15.04 35.65
C ASP A 446 4.64 13.89 36.59
N GLU A 447 3.66 13.26 37.23
CA GLU A 447 3.85 12.09 38.09
C GLU A 447 4.42 10.90 37.31
N GLU A 448 3.86 10.57 36.15
CA GLU A 448 4.36 9.48 35.32
C GLU A 448 5.74 9.78 34.72
N LEU A 449 6.05 11.05 34.44
CA LEU A 449 7.35 11.49 33.93
C LEU A 449 8.43 11.34 35.00
N THR A 450 8.14 11.61 36.27
CA THR A 450 9.12 11.42 37.36
C THR A 450 9.43 9.94 37.58
N ILE A 451 8.41 9.08 37.58
CA ILE A 451 8.58 7.62 37.65
C ILE A 451 9.37 7.13 36.44
N PHE A 452 9.03 7.62 35.24
CA PHE A 452 9.73 7.24 34.02
C PHE A 452 11.20 7.65 34.07
N LYS A 453 11.51 8.88 34.49
CA LYS A 453 12.89 9.36 34.66
C LYS A 453 13.67 8.53 35.66
N GLN A 454 13.08 8.20 36.81
CA GLN A 454 13.71 7.30 37.78
C GLN A 454 14.00 5.91 37.19
N VAL A 455 13.13 5.40 36.31
CA VAL A 455 13.36 4.11 35.62
C VAL A 455 14.41 4.25 34.52
N THR A 456 14.44 5.36 33.77
CA THR A 456 15.39 5.56 32.66
C THR A 456 16.76 6.05 33.09
N GLU A 457 16.90 6.83 34.16
CA GLU A 457 18.20 7.20 34.73
C GLU A 457 18.95 5.96 35.25
N ASN A 458 18.21 4.94 35.72
CA ASN A 458 18.75 3.61 36.00
C ASN A 458 19.10 2.79 34.73
N LEU A 459 18.77 3.28 33.52
CA LEU A 459 19.01 2.62 32.21
C LEU A 459 19.95 3.41 31.30
N GLU A 460 20.34 4.64 31.65
CA GLU A 460 21.20 5.52 30.82
C GLU A 460 22.63 4.98 30.61
N GLU A 461 23.02 3.89 31.28
CA GLU A 461 24.28 3.19 30.98
C GLU A 461 24.23 2.27 29.73
N ILE A 462 23.06 1.93 29.16
CA ILE A 462 22.98 0.80 28.17
C ILE A 462 22.03 1.03 26.97
N VAL A 463 21.72 2.26 26.54
CA VAL A 463 20.82 2.46 25.36
C VAL A 463 21.50 3.19 24.20
N PRO A 464 21.99 2.48 23.17
CA PRO A 464 22.37 3.08 21.90
C PRO A 464 21.17 3.62 21.13
N GLU A 465 21.43 4.64 20.31
CA GLU A 465 20.47 5.18 19.34
C GLU A 465 19.97 4.08 18.40
N VAL A 466 18.70 3.69 18.55
CA VAL A 466 18.04 2.82 17.58
C VAL A 466 17.59 3.68 16.41
N GLU A 467 18.35 3.64 15.31
CA GLU A 467 17.93 4.20 14.03
C GLU A 467 16.60 3.56 13.58
N PHE A 468 15.69 4.41 13.12
CA PHE A 468 14.40 4.03 12.57
C PHE A 468 14.60 3.20 11.28
N PRO A 469 14.28 1.88 11.24
CA PRO A 469 14.24 1.20 9.97
C PRO A 469 12.93 1.58 9.28
N GLY A 470 12.94 2.63 8.45
CA GLY A 470 11.90 2.78 7.42
C GLY A 470 11.29 4.15 7.19
N ALA A 471 12.09 5.21 7.11
CA ALA A 471 11.63 6.47 6.53
C ALA A 471 12.70 7.05 5.60
N TYR A 472 12.69 6.57 4.36
CA TYR A 472 13.12 7.35 3.20
C TYR A 472 11.87 7.60 2.35
N PRO A 473 11.80 8.75 1.66
CA PRO A 473 10.57 9.35 1.13
C PRO A 473 9.67 8.43 0.30
#